data_AF-A0A9W6UUC9-F1
#
_entry.id   AF-A0A9W6UUC9-F1
#
_cell.length_a   1.000
_cell.length_b   1.000
_cell.length_c   1.000
_cell.angle_alpha   90.00
_cell.angle_beta   90.00
_cell.angle_gamma   90.00
#
_symmetry.space_group_name_H-M   'P 1'
#
loop_
_entity.id
_entity.type
_entity.pdbx_description
1 polymer ?
#
loop_
_entity_poly.entity_id
_entity_poly.type
_entity_poly.pdbx_seq_one_letter_code
_entity_poly.pdbx_strand_id
1 'polypeptide(L)' 'MSLDEAARQLKMAAHDAQVAFDCVGLGDLERAQEHAVTARAAVDAAEAALARALQDMTPEEAQAAGERAVIALEDA' A
#
# COMPACT_ATOMS: atom_id res chain seq x y z
N MET A 1 -3.47 -13.62 -0.73
CA MET A 1 -3.24 -12.27 -0.19
C MET A 1 -4.55 -11.77 0.43
N SER A 2 -4.49 -11.02 1.54
CA SER A 2 -5.66 -10.52 2.28
C SER A 2 -5.77 -9.00 2.21
N LEU A 3 -6.91 -8.44 2.63
CA LEU A 3 -7.09 -6.98 2.73
C LEU A 3 -6.15 -6.34 3.77
N ASP A 4 -5.70 -7.08 4.79
CA ASP A 4 -4.64 -6.63 5.70
C ASP A 4 -3.32 -6.37 4.96
N GLU A 5 -3.00 -7.23 4.01
CA GLU A 5 -1.80 -7.07 3.18
C GLU A 5 -1.96 -5.90 2.22
N ALA A 6 -3.14 -5.75 1.59
CA ALA A 6 -3.44 -4.58 0.76
C ALA A 6 -3.25 -3.27 1.55
N ALA A 7 -3.82 -3.18 2.75
CA ALA A 7 -3.75 -1.99 3.58
C ALA A 7 -2.32 -1.68 4.04
N ARG A 8 -1.55 -2.71 4.46
CA ARG A 8 -0.13 -2.55 4.82
C ARG A 8 0.70 -2.03 3.65
N GLN A 9 0.58 -2.67 2.49
CA GLN A 9 1.35 -2.31 1.30
C GLN A 9 0.98 -0.91 0.80
N LEU A 10 -0.29 -0.51 0.84
CA LEU A 10 -0.69 0.86 0.51
C LEU A 10 -0.13 1.91 1.49
N LYS A 11 -0.07 1.61 2.79
CA LYS A 11 0.56 2.50 3.79
C LYS A 11 2.06 2.67 3.52
N MET A 12 2.76 1.58 3.17
CA MET A 12 4.17 1.62 2.77
C MET A 12 4.36 2.40 1.46
N ALA A 13 3.54 2.13 0.44
CA ALA A 13 3.60 2.83 -0.84
C ALA A 13 3.41 4.34 -0.68
N ALA A 14 2.45 4.77 0.15
CA ALA A 14 2.23 6.18 0.44
C ALA A 14 3.44 6.83 1.12
N HIS A 15 4.05 6.13 2.09
CA HIS A 15 5.27 6.59 2.74
C HIS A 15 6.42 6.73 1.73
N ASP A 16 6.70 5.69 0.94
CA ASP A 16 7.80 5.72 -0.03
C ASP A 16 7.57 6.76 -1.14
N ALA A 17 6.33 6.95 -1.58
CA ALA A 17 5.99 8.00 -2.53
C ALA A 17 6.27 9.40 -1.94
N GLN A 18 5.96 9.63 -0.67
CA GLN A 18 6.27 10.89 0.01
C GLN A 18 7.79 11.11 0.12
N VAL A 19 8.54 10.09 0.55
CA VAL A 19 10.01 10.18 0.62
C VAL A 19 10.61 10.46 -0.75
N ALA A 20 10.14 9.78 -1.80
CA ALA A 20 10.57 10.02 -3.16
C ALA A 20 10.31 11.47 -3.60
N PHE A 21 9.11 12.00 -3.32
CA PHE A 21 8.74 13.38 -3.61
C PHE A 21 9.66 14.39 -2.91
N ASP A 22 9.93 14.19 -1.62
CA ASP A 22 10.81 15.07 -0.86
C ASP A 22 12.26 15.02 -1.37
N CYS A 23 12.75 13.84 -1.76
CA CYS A 23 14.08 13.68 -2.34
C CYS A 23 14.23 14.42 -3.68
N VAL A 24 13.18 14.52 -4.49
CA VAL A 24 13.18 15.36 -5.71
C VAL A 24 13.46 16.83 -5.35
N GLY A 25 12.80 17.35 -4.31
CA GLY A 25 13.00 18.73 -3.85
C GLY A 25 14.40 19.00 -3.30
N LEU A 26 15.07 17.96 -2.77
CA LEU A 26 16.43 18.01 -2.24
C LEU A 26 17.51 17.78 -3.32
N GLY A 27 17.13 17.36 -4.53
CA GLY A 27 18.07 16.99 -5.61
C GLY A 27 18.70 15.60 -5.45
N ASP A 28 18.20 14.79 -4.52
CA ASP A 28 18.68 13.44 -4.22
C ASP A 28 17.99 12.41 -5.13
N LEU A 29 18.30 12.47 -6.42
CA LEU A 29 17.53 11.76 -7.45
C LEU A 29 17.71 10.24 -7.41
N GLU A 30 18.86 9.74 -6.94
CA GLU A 30 19.09 8.31 -6.76
C GLU A 30 18.16 7.75 -5.68
N ARG A 31 18.10 8.42 -4.50
CA ARG A 31 17.16 8.03 -3.44
C ARG A 31 15.71 8.24 -3.85
N ALA A 32 15.41 9.29 -4.61
CA ALA A 32 14.07 9.48 -5.16
C ALA A 32 13.64 8.31 -6.05
N GLN A 33 14.53 7.86 -6.94
CA GLN A 33 14.27 6.74 -7.84
C GLN A 33 14.15 5.41 -7.10
N GLU A 34 14.98 5.17 -6.08
CA GLU A 34 14.89 3.98 -5.22
C GLU A 34 13.53 3.89 -4.53
N HIS A 35 13.12 4.94 -3.81
CA HIS A 35 11.82 4.95 -3.14
C HIS A 35 10.64 4.89 -4.12
N ALA A 36 10.75 5.49 -5.31
CA ALA A 36 9.73 5.36 -6.35
C ALA A 36 9.58 3.90 -6.84
N VAL A 37 10.67 3.14 -6.95
CA VAL A 37 10.62 1.71 -7.30
C VAL A 37 9.98 0.90 -6.19
N THR A 38 10.33 1.15 -4.93
CA THR A 38 9.74 0.46 -3.77
C THR A 38 8.25 0.76 -3.63
N ALA A 39 7.84 2.02 -3.81
CA ALA A 39 6.44 2.42 -3.82
C ALA A 39 5.64 1.67 -4.89
N ARG A 40 6.20 1.54 -6.11
CA ARG A 40 5.56 0.78 -7.19
C ARG A 40 5.40 -0.69 -6.82
N ALA A 41 6.44 -1.33 -6.28
CA ALA A 41 6.37 -2.73 -5.88
C ALA A 41 5.30 -2.97 -4.80
N ALA A 42 5.17 -2.06 -3.83
CA ALA A 42 4.13 -2.11 -2.81
C ALA A 42 2.72 -1.92 -3.40
N VAL A 43 2.54 -0.99 -4.36
CA VAL A 43 1.27 -0.83 -5.08
C VAL A 43 0.91 -2.10 -5.87
N ASP A 44 1.87 -2.73 -6.55
CA ASP A 44 1.64 -3.97 -7.29
C ASP A 44 1.19 -5.11 -6.36
N ALA A 45 1.80 -5.22 -5.17
CA ALA A 45 1.41 -6.19 -4.15
C ALA A 45 0.00 -5.91 -3.60
N ALA A 46 -0.32 -4.63 -3.35
CA ALA A 46 -1.66 -4.23 -2.91
C ALA A 46 -2.71 -4.52 -3.99
N GLU A 47 -2.42 -4.24 -5.26
CA GLU A 47 -3.31 -4.52 -6.38
C GLU A 47 -3.61 -6.02 -6.47
N ALA A 48 -2.59 -6.88 -6.38
CA ALA A 48 -2.79 -8.32 -6.40
C ALA A 48 -3.65 -8.82 -5.23
N ALA A 49 -3.51 -8.20 -4.05
CA ALA A 49 -4.35 -8.49 -2.89
C ALA A 49 -5.81 -8.05 -3.09
N LEU A 50 -6.03 -6.85 -3.62
CA LEU A 50 -7.35 -6.30 -3.93
C LEU A 50 -8.04 -7.11 -5.03
N ALA A 51 -7.34 -7.42 -6.12
CA ALA A 51 -7.84 -8.25 -7.22
C ALA A 51 -8.31 -9.61 -6.70
N ARG A 52 -7.57 -10.20 -5.76
CA ARG A 52 -7.98 -11.46 -5.12
C ARG A 52 -9.22 -11.29 -4.24
N ALA A 53 -9.28 -10.24 -3.44
CA ALA A 53 -10.45 -9.97 -2.59
C ALA A 53 -11.72 -9.75 -3.42
N LEU A 54 -11.62 -9.06 -4.57
CA LEU A 54 -12.73 -8.88 -5.51
C LEU A 54 -13.28 -10.20 -6.09
N GLN A 55 -12.44 -11.24 -6.16
CA GLN A 55 -12.85 -12.57 -6.62
C GLN A 55 -13.43 -13.43 -5.50
N ASP A 56 -12.92 -13.26 -4.28
CA ASP A 56 -13.14 -14.21 -3.18
C ASP A 56 -14.19 -13.74 -2.16
N MET A 57 -14.58 -12.47 -2.17
CA MET A 57 -15.45 -11.87 -1.14
C MET A 57 -16.72 -11.26 -1.73
N THR A 58 -17.81 -11.29 -0.98
CA THR A 58 -18.95 -10.38 -1.23
C THR A 58 -18.58 -8.94 -0.85
N PRO A 59 -19.31 -7.92 -1.33
CA PRO A 59 -19.08 -6.53 -0.93
C PRO A 59 -19.12 -6.32 0.60
N GLU A 60 -20.04 -6.99 1.31
CA GLU A 60 -20.19 -6.87 2.76
C GLU A 60 -19.00 -7.51 3.51
N GLU A 61 -18.52 -8.66 3.03
CA GLU A 61 -17.33 -9.32 3.58
C GLU A 61 -16.07 -8.47 3.36
N ALA A 62 -15.92 -7.91 2.16
CA ALA A 62 -14.81 -7.03 1.81
C ALA A 62 -14.82 -5.75 2.67
N GLN A 63 -16.00 -5.16 2.91
CA GLN A 63 -16.13 -4.01 3.79
C GLN A 63 -15.69 -4.35 5.22
N ALA A 64 -16.22 -5.43 5.82
CA ALA A 64 -15.89 -5.80 7.19
C ALA A 64 -14.42 -6.23 7.36
N ALA A 65 -13.82 -6.87 6.36
CA ALA A 65 -12.40 -7.19 6.36
C ALA A 65 -11.51 -5.95 6.15
N GLY A 66 -11.93 -5.01 5.30
CA GLY A 66 -11.24 -3.74 5.08
C GLY A 66 -11.23 -2.86 6.34
N GLU A 67 -12.37 -2.72 7.02
CA GLU A 67 -12.47 -1.96 8.28
C GLU A 67 -11.51 -2.52 9.35
N ARG A 68 -11.50 -3.86 9.52
CA ARG A 68 -10.57 -4.51 10.45
C ARG A 68 -9.10 -4.31 10.08
N ALA A 69 -8.78 -4.39 8.79
CA ALA A 69 -7.42 -4.18 8.29
C ALA A 69 -6.91 -2.76 8.58
N VAL A 70 -7.77 -1.74 8.43
CA VAL A 70 -7.41 -0.35 8.72
C VAL A 70 -7.23 -0.13 10.22
N ILE A 71 -8.16 -0.60 11.06
CA ILE A 71 -8.06 -0.48 12.53
C ILE A 71 -6.77 -1.14 13.04
N ALA A 72 -6.43 -2.33 12.55
CA ALA A 72 -5.22 -3.04 12.94
C ALA A 72 -3.92 -2.28 12.61
N LEU A 73 -3.96 -1.32 11.68
CA LEU A 73 -2.81 -0.47 11.31
C LEU A 73 -2.75 0.84 12.10
N GLU A 74 -3.82 1.23 12.79
CA GLU A 74 -3.84 2.35 13.73
C GLU A 74 -3.26 1.94 15.08
N ASP A 75 -3.43 0.67 15.46
CA ASP A 75 -2.91 0.08 16.70
C ASP A 75 -1.44 -0.39 16.61
N ALA A 76 -0.81 -0.30 15.44
CA ALA A 76 0.54 -0.80 15.14
C ALA A 76 1.56 0.32 14.94
#